data_AF-A0A5N5SJB1-F1
#
_entry.id   AF-A0A5N5SJB1-F1
#
_cell.length_a   1.000
_cell.length_b   1.000
_cell.length_c   1.000
_cell.angle_alpha   90.00
_cell.angle_beta   90.00
_cell.angle_gamma   90.00
#
_symmetry.space_group_name_H-M   'P 1'
#
loop_
_entity.id
_entity.type
_entity.pdbx_description
1 polymer ?
#
loop_
_entity_poly.entity_id
_entity_poly.type
_entity_poly.pdbx_seq_one_letter_code
_entity_poly.pdbx_strand_id
1 'polypeptide(L)'
;MIVGAAMGGLALMILFLGCLSTGSTRAKVYKTWRGRVGGRVSCAIFMGITYLLSIIWLLMLLFLVVVTVFYTLAWFQCRTIPENQCIDYNQFAFLFPSSTTEEDRRVCPEEKKTFCKDCVNNAEVMFIFATTAACLVIISLIHYLMCLSANYAHIKDQEKFIDLQEIQYLQESEMSTLPKDRF
;
A
#
# COMPACT_ATOMS: atom_id res chain seq x y z
N MET A 1 -2.44 11.04 18.00
CA MET A 1 -1.96 12.12 17.11
C MET A 1 -0.56 11.89 16.56
N ILE A 2 0.46 11.59 17.38
CA ILE A 2 1.86 11.43 16.92
C ILE A 2 2.00 10.33 15.84
N VAL A 3 1.37 9.17 16.06
CA VAL A 3 1.39 8.06 15.09
C VAL A 3 0.67 8.45 13.79
N GLY A 4 -0.49 9.10 13.87
CA GLY A 4 -1.23 9.55 12.69
C GLY A 4 -0.48 10.61 11.88
N ALA A 5 0.18 11.57 12.55
CA ALA A 5 1.01 12.58 11.89
C ALA A 5 2.26 11.95 11.25
N ALA A 6 2.88 10.96 11.90
CA ALA A 6 4.00 10.22 11.32
C ALA A 6 3.58 9.39 10.11
N MET A 7 2.42 8.72 10.15
CA MET A 7 1.91 7.93 9.03
C MET A 7 1.47 8.80 7.86
N GLY A 8 0.84 9.95 8.14
CA GLY A 8 0.51 10.96 7.12
C GLY A 8 1.76 11.58 6.49
N GLY A 9 2.78 11.88 7.31
CA GLY A 9 4.08 12.38 6.84
C GLY A 9 4.82 11.37 5.97
N LEU A 10 4.81 10.09 6.35
CA LEU A 10 5.38 9.01 5.52
C LEU A 10 4.61 8.86 4.21
N ALA A 11 3.28 8.87 4.24
CA ALA A 11 2.46 8.80 3.03
C ALA A 11 2.76 9.97 2.08
N LEU A 12 2.85 11.21 2.58
CA LEU A 12 3.21 12.38 1.79
C LEU A 12 4.63 12.30 1.24
N MET A 13 5.59 11.80 2.03
CA MET A 13 6.97 11.61 1.58
C MET A 13 7.06 10.57 0.47
N ILE A 14 6.33 9.45 0.59
CA ILE A 14 6.25 8.40 -0.43
C ILE A 14 5.57 8.91 -1.69
N LEU A 15 4.51 9.71 -1.55
CA LEU A 15 3.79 10.33 -2.66
C LEU A 15 4.68 11.37 -3.36
N PHE A 16 5.45 12.15 -2.60
CA PHE A 16 6.43 13.11 -3.14
C PHE A 16 7.59 12.39 -3.87
N LEU A 17 8.12 11.31 -3.30
CA LEU A 17 9.13 10.46 -3.95
C LEU A 17 8.57 9.79 -5.22
N GLY A 18 7.30 9.37 -5.21
CA GLY A 18 6.62 8.84 -6.40
C GLY A 18 6.39 9.88 -7.49
N CYS A 19 6.01 11.11 -7.10
CA CYS A 19 5.91 12.25 -8.00
C CYS A 19 7.26 12.63 -8.60
N LEU A 20 8.35 12.60 -7.82
CA LEU A 20 9.71 12.85 -8.31
C LEU A 20 10.23 11.74 -9.23
N SER A 21 9.79 10.49 -9.03
CA SER A 21 10.04 9.36 -9.94
C SER A 21 9.29 9.49 -11.27
N THR A 22 8.13 10.14 -11.29
CA THR A 22 7.27 10.29 -12.48
C THR A 22 7.53 11.62 -13.22
N GLY A 23 7.85 12.68 -12.48
CA GLY A 23 8.05 14.03 -13.00
C GLY A 23 9.51 14.27 -13.35
N SER A 24 9.84 14.16 -14.64
CA SER A 24 10.80 15.01 -15.37
C SER A 24 12.09 15.46 -14.64
N THR A 25 12.63 14.70 -13.69
CA THR A 25 14.00 14.89 -13.17
C THR A 25 15.02 14.23 -14.12
N ARG A 26 14.61 14.02 -15.37
CA ARG A 26 15.49 13.68 -16.50
C ARG A 26 16.13 14.92 -17.14
N ALA A 27 15.60 16.13 -16.89
CA ALA A 27 15.94 17.27 -17.73
C ALA A 27 17.27 17.98 -17.39
N LYS A 28 17.80 17.89 -16.16
CA LYS A 28 18.94 18.74 -15.74
C LYS A 28 20.24 18.03 -15.33
N VAL A 29 20.25 16.75 -15.00
CA VAL A 29 21.44 16.13 -14.35
C VAL A 29 22.14 15.04 -15.16
N TYR A 30 21.52 14.43 -16.17
CA TYR A 30 22.13 13.28 -16.85
C TYR A 30 22.49 13.53 -18.32
N LYS A 31 23.58 14.29 -18.52
CA LYS A 31 24.34 14.31 -19.78
C LYS A 31 25.34 13.14 -19.93
N THR A 32 25.49 12.28 -18.91
CA THR A 32 26.51 11.21 -18.88
C THR A 32 25.90 9.81 -18.81
N TRP A 33 26.48 8.86 -19.54
CA TRP A 33 26.18 7.41 -19.64
C TRP A 33 25.72 6.73 -18.32
N ARG A 34 26.27 7.13 -17.17
CA ARG A 34 25.86 6.67 -15.81
C ARG A 34 24.40 6.98 -15.44
N GLY A 35 23.72 7.87 -16.15
CA GLY A 35 22.31 8.20 -15.93
C GLY A 35 21.30 7.27 -16.55
N ARG A 36 21.70 6.64 -17.65
CA ARG A 36 20.85 5.68 -18.35
C ARG A 36 20.70 4.39 -17.51
N VAL A 37 21.76 4.02 -16.78
CA VAL A 37 21.77 2.91 -15.81
C VAL A 37 21.05 3.28 -14.50
N GLY A 38 21.23 4.52 -14.01
CA GLY A 38 20.59 5.01 -12.77
C GLY A 38 19.06 5.00 -12.84
N GLY A 39 18.47 5.31 -14.00
CA GLY A 39 17.01 5.27 -14.18
C GLY A 39 16.40 3.87 -14.05
N ARG A 40 17.14 2.81 -14.45
CA ARG A 40 16.69 1.42 -14.37
C ARG A 40 16.73 0.86 -12.96
N VAL A 41 17.87 1.04 -12.30
CA VAL A 41 18.06 0.62 -10.90
C VAL A 41 17.08 1.36 -10.01
N SER A 42 16.89 2.66 -10.25
CA SER A 42 15.88 3.46 -9.55
C SER A 42 14.46 2.91 -9.76
N CYS A 43 14.02 2.67 -11.01
CA CYS A 43 12.69 2.15 -11.30
C CYS A 43 12.45 0.75 -10.71
N ALA A 44 13.45 -0.15 -10.78
CA ALA A 44 13.38 -1.48 -10.17
C ALA A 44 13.28 -1.42 -8.64
N ILE A 45 14.07 -0.54 -8.00
CA ILE A 45 14.01 -0.31 -6.55
C ILE A 45 12.65 0.27 -6.15
N PHE A 46 12.13 1.26 -6.88
CA PHE A 46 10.81 1.84 -6.62
C PHE A 46 9.67 0.83 -6.79
N MET A 47 9.73 -0.05 -7.80
CA MET A 47 8.78 -1.15 -7.93
C MET A 47 8.85 -2.09 -6.72
N GLY A 48 10.06 -2.49 -6.31
CA GLY A 48 10.25 -3.33 -5.13
C GLY A 48 9.71 -2.71 -3.85
N ILE A 49 10.04 -1.44 -3.59
CA ILE A 49 9.55 -0.68 -2.43
C ILE A 49 8.02 -0.59 -2.46
N THR A 50 7.43 -0.17 -3.58
CA THR A 50 5.98 -0.01 -3.71
C THR A 50 5.26 -1.34 -3.52
N TYR A 51 5.83 -2.44 -4.02
CA TYR A 51 5.29 -3.78 -3.83
C TYR A 51 5.32 -4.19 -2.35
N LEU A 52 6.42 -3.99 -1.63
CA LEU A 52 6.49 -4.25 -0.19
C LEU A 52 5.50 -3.40 0.60
N LEU A 53 5.39 -2.12 0.28
CA LEU A 53 4.39 -1.24 0.89
C LEU A 53 2.97 -1.76 0.64
N SER A 54 2.65 -2.21 -0.58
CA SER A 54 1.33 -2.75 -0.89
C SER A 54 0.99 -3.97 -0.04
N ILE A 55 1.96 -4.87 0.21
CA ILE A 55 1.78 -6.03 1.10
C ILE A 55 1.51 -5.58 2.54
N ILE A 56 2.29 -4.61 3.04
CA ILE A 56 2.11 -4.07 4.41
C ILE A 56 0.71 -3.45 4.56
N TRP A 57 0.29 -2.63 3.60
CA TRP A 57 -1.03 -2.00 3.62
C TRP A 57 -2.16 -3.03 3.49
N LEU A 58 -1.99 -4.10 2.70
CA LEU A 58 -2.96 -5.19 2.62
C LEU A 58 -3.10 -5.94 3.95
N LEU A 59 -2.00 -6.22 4.65
CA LEU A 59 -2.03 -6.83 5.98
C LEU A 59 -2.71 -5.92 7.01
N MET A 60 -2.41 -4.62 6.96
CA MET A 60 -3.09 -3.62 7.81
C MET A 60 -4.58 -3.56 7.51
N LEU A 61 -4.98 -3.57 6.22
CA LEU A 61 -6.38 -3.56 5.81
C LEU A 61 -7.11 -4.81 6.34
N LEU A 62 -6.48 -5.99 6.25
CA LEU A 62 -7.06 -7.22 6.79
C LEU A 62 -7.37 -7.08 8.28
N PHE A 63 -6.43 -6.57 9.07
CA PHE A 63 -6.64 -6.33 10.49
C PHE A 63 -7.74 -5.28 10.75
N LEU A 64 -7.71 -4.16 10.02
CA LEU A 64 -8.73 -3.12 10.12
C LEU A 64 -10.13 -3.63 9.80
N VAL A 65 -10.28 -4.48 8.79
CA VAL A 65 -11.57 -5.10 8.43
C VAL A 65 -12.09 -5.96 9.58
N VAL A 66 -11.23 -6.80 10.20
CA VAL A 66 -11.64 -7.63 11.34
C VAL A 66 -12.13 -6.76 12.51
N VAL A 67 -11.40 -5.70 12.85
CA VAL A 67 -11.78 -4.76 13.92
C VAL A 67 -13.08 -4.03 13.57
N THR A 68 -13.20 -3.55 12.32
CA THR A 68 -14.40 -2.85 11.84
C THR A 68 -15.63 -3.76 11.95
N VAL A 69 -15.51 -5.03 11.52
CA VAL A 69 -16.59 -6.02 11.65
C VAL A 69 -17.01 -6.19 13.12
N PHE A 70 -16.06 -6.33 14.03
CA PHE A 70 -16.37 -6.45 15.46
C PHE A 70 -17.18 -5.25 15.99
N TYR A 71 -16.75 -4.02 15.67
CA TYR A 71 -17.48 -2.82 16.07
C TYR A 71 -18.85 -2.68 15.39
N THR A 72 -18.99 -3.08 14.12
CA THR A 72 -20.30 -3.09 13.45
C THR A 72 -21.28 -4.09 14.06
N LEU A 73 -20.79 -5.25 14.52
CA LEU A 73 -21.62 -6.22 15.25
C LEU A 73 -22.04 -5.70 16.62
N ALA A 74 -21.13 -5.04 17.35
CA ALA A 74 -21.45 -4.38 18.62
C ALA A 74 -22.48 -3.26 18.42
N TRP A 75 -22.34 -2.47 17.35
CA TRP A 75 -23.28 -1.43 16.97
C TRP A 75 -24.67 -1.99 16.64
N PHE A 76 -24.71 -3.09 15.89
CA PHE A 76 -25.95 -3.78 15.56
C PHE A 76 -26.67 -4.28 16.82
N GLN A 77 -25.94 -4.86 17.78
CA GLN A 77 -26.50 -5.28 19.07
C GLN A 77 -27.02 -4.09 19.89
N CYS A 78 -26.31 -2.97 19.92
CA CYS A 78 -26.75 -1.73 20.56
C CYS A 78 -28.07 -1.19 19.99
N ARG A 79 -28.34 -1.40 18.69
CA ARG A 79 -29.60 -0.98 18.05
C ARG A 79 -30.74 -1.98 18.20
N THR A 80 -30.41 -3.28 18.22
CA THR A 80 -31.43 -4.35 18.16
C THR A 80 -31.90 -4.75 19.56
N ILE A 81 -31.01 -4.74 20.55
CA ILE A 81 -31.34 -5.13 21.93
C ILE A 81 -31.92 -3.92 22.67
N PRO A 82 -33.14 -4.02 23.24
CA PRO A 82 -33.77 -2.92 23.96
C PRO A 82 -32.93 -2.45 25.16
N GLU A 83 -33.04 -1.18 25.54
CA GLU A 83 -32.22 -0.58 26.61
C GLU A 83 -32.33 -1.32 27.96
N ASN A 84 -33.47 -1.97 28.23
CA ASN A 84 -33.74 -2.69 29.48
C ASN A 84 -33.08 -4.07 29.56
N GLN A 85 -32.40 -4.54 28.50
CA GLN A 85 -31.73 -5.83 28.45
C GLN A 85 -30.20 -5.65 28.33
N CYS A 86 -29.46 -6.49 29.05
CA CYS A 86 -28.00 -6.53 28.99
C CYS A 86 -27.51 -7.16 27.67
N ILE A 87 -26.34 -6.73 27.20
CA ILE A 87 -25.64 -7.33 26.06
C ILE A 87 -24.62 -8.33 26.61
N ASP A 88 -24.77 -9.61 26.27
CA ASP A 88 -23.88 -10.68 26.73
C ASP A 88 -22.75 -10.95 25.72
N TYR A 89 -21.52 -10.62 26.10
CA TYR A 89 -20.31 -10.93 25.31
C TYR A 89 -19.67 -12.26 25.69
N ASN A 90 -20.39 -13.13 26.41
CA ASN A 90 -19.80 -14.38 26.87
C ASN A 90 -19.47 -15.35 25.71
N GLN A 91 -20.14 -15.22 24.58
CA GLN A 91 -19.76 -15.89 23.33
C GLN A 91 -18.35 -15.52 22.84
N PHE A 92 -17.82 -14.37 23.26
CA PHE A 92 -16.48 -13.89 22.97
C PHE A 92 -15.54 -14.06 24.18
N ALA A 93 -15.83 -14.99 25.10
CA ALA A 93 -15.00 -15.27 26.27
C ALA A 93 -13.51 -15.45 25.95
N PHE A 94 -13.18 -15.97 24.75
CA PHE A 94 -11.79 -16.12 24.30
C PHE A 94 -11.02 -14.79 24.19
N LEU A 95 -11.72 -13.68 23.98
CA LEU A 95 -11.14 -12.35 23.80
C LEU A 95 -10.79 -11.68 25.14
N PHE A 96 -11.35 -12.18 26.24
CA PHE A 96 -11.16 -11.64 27.58
C PHE A 96 -10.15 -12.48 28.36
N PRO A 97 -9.30 -11.86 29.21
CA PRO A 97 -8.38 -12.61 30.07
C PRO A 97 -9.14 -13.56 31.01
N SER A 98 -8.51 -14.69 31.35
CA SER A 98 -9.14 -15.78 32.12
C SER A 98 -9.65 -15.37 33.52
N SER A 99 -9.23 -14.20 34.02
CA SER A 99 -9.64 -13.63 35.30
C SER A 99 -10.93 -12.79 35.25
N THR A 100 -11.52 -12.59 34.07
CA THR A 100 -12.70 -11.73 33.90
C THR A 100 -13.96 -12.52 34.27
N THR A 101 -14.73 -12.05 35.25
CA THR A 101 -15.96 -12.73 35.71
C THR A 101 -17.03 -12.70 34.62
N GLU A 102 -17.94 -13.68 34.62
CA GLU A 102 -19.05 -13.77 33.68
C GLU A 102 -19.97 -12.53 33.71
N GLU A 103 -20.07 -11.87 34.87
CA GLU A 103 -20.86 -10.64 35.07
C GLU A 103 -20.19 -9.42 34.43
N ASP A 104 -18.86 -9.34 34.49
CA ASP A 104 -18.07 -8.25 33.90
C ASP A 104 -18.03 -8.30 32.36
N ARG A 105 -18.46 -9.43 31.76
CA ARG A 105 -18.60 -9.60 30.31
C ARG A 105 -19.99 -9.20 29.79
N ARG A 106 -20.85 -8.67 30.65
CA ARG A 106 -22.21 -8.23 30.31
C ARG A 106 -22.31 -6.72 30.41
N VAL A 107 -22.81 -6.07 29.37
CA VAL A 107 -23.06 -4.63 29.39
C VAL A 107 -24.53 -4.39 29.70
N CYS A 108 -24.80 -3.98 30.94
CA CYS A 108 -26.15 -3.79 31.47
C CYS A 108 -26.65 -2.33 31.35
N PRO A 109 -27.96 -2.06 31.58
CA PRO A 109 -28.62 -0.83 31.16
C PRO A 109 -27.96 0.49 31.59
N GLU A 110 -27.38 0.55 32.79
CA GLU A 110 -26.74 1.78 33.30
C GLU A 110 -25.49 2.17 32.50
N GLU A 111 -24.69 1.19 32.07
CA GLU A 111 -23.45 1.43 31.34
C GLU A 111 -23.63 1.31 29.81
N LYS A 112 -24.69 0.63 29.37
CA LYS A 112 -25.01 0.39 27.95
C LYS A 112 -25.15 1.67 27.15
N LYS A 113 -25.79 2.70 27.70
CA LYS A 113 -26.02 3.97 27.00
C LYS A 113 -24.71 4.69 26.68
N THR A 114 -23.82 4.76 27.67
CA THR A 114 -22.49 5.35 27.53
C THR A 114 -21.62 4.51 26.60
N PHE A 115 -21.63 3.18 26.76
CA PHE A 115 -20.87 2.26 25.91
C PHE A 115 -21.28 2.36 24.42
N CYS A 116 -22.57 2.27 24.13
CA CYS A 116 -23.08 2.30 22.76
C CYS A 116 -22.88 3.66 22.08
N LYS A 117 -23.02 4.76 22.82
CA LYS A 117 -22.92 6.11 22.26
C LYS A 117 -21.47 6.61 22.16
N ASP A 118 -20.71 6.50 23.23
CA ASP A 118 -19.39 7.14 23.33
C ASP A 118 -18.26 6.23 22.81
N CYS A 119 -18.39 4.92 23.01
CA CYS A 119 -17.41 3.94 22.51
C CYS A 119 -17.80 3.40 21.13
N VAL A 120 -18.93 2.70 21.02
CA VAL A 120 -19.24 1.89 19.83
C VAL A 120 -19.51 2.75 18.60
N ASN A 121 -20.44 3.71 18.68
CA ASN A 121 -20.80 4.56 17.53
C ASN A 121 -19.60 5.33 16.98
N ASN A 122 -18.85 5.97 17.89
CA ASN A 122 -17.71 6.80 17.51
C ASN A 122 -16.57 5.95 16.93
N ALA A 123 -16.27 4.81 17.57
CA ALA A 123 -15.25 3.90 17.07
C ALA A 123 -15.63 3.30 15.72
N GLU A 124 -16.87 2.83 15.54
CA GLU A 124 -17.36 2.25 14.28
C GLU A 124 -17.13 3.22 13.11
N VAL A 125 -17.60 4.46 13.24
CA VAL A 125 -17.46 5.47 12.19
C VAL A 125 -15.99 5.74 11.86
N MET A 126 -15.14 5.88 12.88
CA MET A 126 -13.70 6.07 12.70
C MET A 126 -13.04 4.89 11.96
N PHE A 127 -13.39 3.65 12.30
CA PHE A 127 -12.86 2.46 11.65
C PHE A 127 -13.36 2.28 10.21
N ILE A 128 -14.60 2.66 9.91
CA ILE A 128 -15.13 2.70 8.53
C ILE A 128 -14.33 3.67 7.67
N PHE A 129 -14.08 4.88 8.17
CA PHE A 129 -13.25 5.86 7.45
C PHE A 129 -11.81 5.36 7.27
N ALA A 130 -11.21 4.78 8.31
CA ALA A 130 -9.85 4.22 8.24
C ALA A 130 -9.76 3.08 7.19
N THR A 131 -10.74 2.18 7.17
CA THR A 131 -10.80 1.07 6.20
C THR A 131 -10.95 1.60 4.78
N THR A 132 -11.84 2.57 4.57
CA THR A 132 -12.04 3.21 3.25
C THR A 132 -10.76 3.90 2.76
N ALA A 133 -10.09 4.64 3.65
CA ALA A 133 -8.82 5.29 3.33
C ALA A 133 -7.72 4.27 2.99
N ALA A 134 -7.60 3.18 3.74
CA ALA A 134 -6.65 2.11 3.46
C ALA A 134 -6.91 1.45 2.09
N CYS A 135 -8.18 1.21 1.72
CA CYS A 135 -8.56 0.74 0.40
C CYS A 135 -8.09 1.70 -0.71
N LEU A 136 -8.31 3.01 -0.54
CA LEU A 136 -7.88 4.03 -1.51
C LEU A 136 -6.35 4.05 -1.67
N VAL A 137 -5.60 3.90 -0.58
CA VAL A 137 -4.14 3.81 -0.61
C VAL A 137 -3.69 2.58 -1.41
N ILE A 138 -4.28 1.41 -1.16
CA ILE A 138 -3.95 0.17 -1.88
C ILE A 138 -4.24 0.30 -3.37
N ILE A 139 -5.42 0.82 -3.73
CA ILE A 139 -5.79 1.07 -5.14
C ILE A 139 -4.76 2.00 -5.79
N SER A 140 -4.36 3.07 -5.11
CA SER A 140 -3.35 4.01 -5.60
C SER A 140 -1.98 3.35 -5.81
N LEU A 141 -1.53 2.51 -4.87
CA LEU A 141 -0.28 1.77 -4.96
C LEU A 141 -0.29 0.77 -6.12
N ILE A 142 -1.41 0.09 -6.37
CA ILE A 142 -1.56 -0.84 -7.50
C ILE A 142 -1.48 -0.09 -8.84
N HIS A 143 -2.18 1.05 -8.97
CA HIS A 143 -2.09 1.89 -10.17
C HIS A 143 -0.66 2.39 -10.39
N TYR A 144 0.01 2.79 -9.31
CA TYR A 144 1.40 3.22 -9.39
C TYR A 144 2.34 2.09 -9.84
N LEU A 145 2.15 0.86 -9.31
CA LEU A 145 2.88 -0.33 -9.77
C LEU A 145 2.64 -0.64 -11.25
N MET A 146 1.40 -0.49 -11.74
CA MET A 146 1.06 -0.67 -13.15
C MET A 146 1.80 0.33 -14.05
N CYS A 147 1.84 1.60 -13.64
CA CYS A 147 2.60 2.62 -14.37
C CYS A 147 4.11 2.34 -14.35
N LEU A 148 4.65 1.94 -13.19
CA LEU A 148 6.07 1.61 -13.07
C LEU A 148 6.45 0.37 -13.90
N SER A 149 5.61 -0.66 -13.94
CA SER A 149 5.88 -1.87 -14.72
C SER A 149 5.87 -1.59 -16.23
N ALA A 150 4.93 -0.78 -16.72
CA ALA A 150 4.92 -0.31 -18.11
C ALA A 150 6.17 0.50 -18.45
N ASN A 151 6.58 1.42 -17.57
CA ASN A 151 7.80 2.20 -17.73
C ASN A 151 9.06 1.33 -17.72
N TYR A 152 9.12 0.33 -16.83
CA TYR A 152 10.23 -0.61 -16.76
C TYR A 152 10.32 -1.48 -18.03
N ALA A 153 9.19 -2.00 -18.53
CA ALA A 153 9.13 -2.77 -19.76
C ALA A 153 9.60 -1.94 -20.96
N HIS A 154 9.11 -0.71 -21.12
CA HIS A 154 9.54 0.18 -22.20
C HIS A 154 11.04 0.48 -22.16
N ILE A 155 11.61 0.75 -20.97
CA ILE A 155 13.06 0.99 -20.83
C ILE A 155 13.87 -0.27 -21.14
N LYS A 156 13.39 -1.44 -20.72
CA LYS A 156 14.01 -2.74 -20.99
C LYS A 156 13.97 -3.10 -22.48
N ASP A 157 12.87 -2.80 -23.16
CA ASP A 157 12.74 -3.08 -24.59
C ASP A 157 13.62 -2.14 -25.41
N GLN A 158 13.69 -0.85 -25.08
CA GLN A 158 14.61 0.09 -25.72
C GLN A 158 16.08 -0.33 -25.56
N GLU A 159 16.46 -0.94 -24.43
CA GLU A 159 17.80 -1.49 -24.24
C GLU A 159 18.10 -2.59 -25.25
N LYS A 160 17.21 -3.58 -25.34
CA LYS A 160 17.38 -4.68 -26.30
C LYS A 160 17.52 -4.18 -27.73
N PHE A 161 16.76 -3.14 -28.10
CA PHE A 161 16.89 -2.52 -29.42
C PHE A 161 18.25 -1.86 -29.63
N ILE A 162 18.80 -1.16 -28.63
CA ILE A 162 20.13 -0.54 -28.71
C ILE A 162 21.23 -1.61 -28.77
N ASP A 163 21.15 -2.64 -27.93
CA ASP A 163 22.12 -3.74 -27.91
C ASP A 163 22.15 -4.47 -29.27
N LEU A 164 20.98 -4.68 -29.88
CA LEU A 164 20.88 -5.27 -31.22
C LEU A 164 21.50 -4.36 -32.30
N GLN A 165 21.30 -3.05 -32.24
CA GLN A 165 21.91 -2.09 -33.17
C GLN A 165 23.44 -2.04 -33.04
N GLU A 166 23.96 -2.13 -31.82
CA GLU A 166 25.41 -2.16 -31.57
C GLU A 166 26.04 -3.44 -32.16
N ILE A 167 25.39 -4.59 -31.98
CA ILE A 167 25.83 -5.86 -32.61
C ILE A 167 25.82 -5.75 -34.14
N GLN A 168 24.77 -5.18 -34.74
CA GLN A 168 24.69 -4.98 -36.19
C GLN A 168 25.78 -4.06 -36.72
N TYR A 169 26.04 -2.94 -36.03
CA TYR A 169 27.10 -2.01 -36.40
C TYR A 169 28.49 -2.64 -36.34
N LEU A 170 28.76 -3.43 -35.29
CA LEU A 170 30.02 -4.17 -35.17
C LEU A 170 30.20 -5.16 -36.33
N GLN A 171 29.15 -5.92 -36.67
CA GLN A 171 29.17 -6.88 -37.77
C GLN A 171 29.38 -6.20 -39.14
N GLU A 172 28.74 -5.06 -39.40
CA GLU A 172 28.99 -4.28 -40.62
C GLU A 172 30.43 -3.76 -40.67
N SER A 173 30.96 -3.29 -39.54
CA SER A 173 32.35 -2.82 -39.47
C SER A 173 33.36 -3.94 -39.76
N GLU A 174 33.14 -5.14 -39.21
CA GLU A 174 34.00 -6.32 -39.47
C GLU A 174 33.92 -6.77 -40.93
N MET A 175 32.72 -6.74 -41.54
CA MET A 175 32.54 -7.08 -42.95
C MET A 175 33.17 -6.03 -43.89
N SER A 176 33.17 -4.76 -43.49
CA SER A 176 33.81 -3.67 -44.26
C SER A 176 35.34 -3.65 -44.15
N THR A 177 35.90 -4.23 -43.09
CA THR A 177 37.34 -4.30 -42.83
C THR A 177 37.98 -5.62 -43.30
N LEU A 178 37.18 -6.61 -43.71
CA LEU A 178 37.66 -7.76 -44.49
C LEU A 178 38.27 -7.24 -45.80
N PRO A 179 39.58 -7.44 -46.03
CA PRO A 179 40.26 -6.85 -47.17
C PRO A 179 39.65 -7.38 -48.46
N LYS A 180 39.35 -6.45 -49.37
CA LYS A 180 38.94 -6.69 -50.75
C LYS A 180 40.12 -7.21 -51.59
N ASP A 181 40.91 -8.13 -51.02
CA ASP A 181 42.09 -8.74 -51.63
C ASP A 181 41.80 -10.22 -51.88
N ARG A 182 40.98 -10.49 -52.90
CA ARG A 182 41.03 -11.73 -53.69
C ARG A 182 40.06 -11.66 -54.88
N PHE A 183 40.33 -10.75 -55.82
CA PHE A 183 40.02 -10.94 -57.24
C PHE A 183 41.00 -10.12 -58.08
#